data_AF-A0A0B7J4W4-F1
#
_entry.id   AF-A0A0B7J4W4-F1
#
_cell.length_a   1.000
_cell.length_b   1.000
_cell.length_c   1.000
_cell.angle_alpha   90.00
_cell.angle_beta   90.00
_cell.angle_gamma   90.00
#
_symmetry.space_group_name_H-M   'P 1'
#
loop_
_entity.id
_entity.type
_entity.pdbx_description
1 polymer ?
#
loop_
_entity_poly.entity_id
_entity_poly.type
_entity_poly.pdbx_seq_one_letter_code
_entity_poly.pdbx_strand_id
1 'polypeptide(L)' 'MEFNRKNAIIGFLKEHEDQKFTPYKIAEWLVENYPEEARRKAAAIEIRG' A
#
# COMPACT_ATOMS: atom_id res chain seq x y z
N MET A 1 -9.97 12.27 5.02
CA MET A 1 -9.41 11.22 5.90
C MET A 1 -8.04 10.86 5.35
N GLU A 2 -7.01 10.89 6.19
CA GLU A 2 -5.65 10.51 5.80
C GLU A 2 -5.56 8.98 5.70
N PHE A 3 -5.00 8.45 4.61
CA PHE A 3 -4.88 7.01 4.45
C PHE A 3 -3.75 6.48 5.33
N ASN A 4 -4.11 5.66 6.32
CA ASN A 4 -3.12 5.04 7.21
C ASN A 4 -2.63 3.72 6.63
N ARG A 5 -1.57 3.78 5.82
CA ARG A 5 -0.90 2.64 5.19
C ARG A 5 -0.54 1.54 6.21
N LYS A 6 -0.08 1.92 7.41
CA LYS A 6 0.30 0.96 8.45
C LYS A 6 -0.90 0.15 8.92
N ASN A 7 -2.04 0.80 9.20
CA ASN A 7 -3.24 0.09 9.64
C ASN A 7 -3.79 -0.82 8.54
N ALA A 8 -3.76 -0.39 7.28
CA ALA A 8 -4.18 -1.23 6.15
C ALA A 8 -3.31 -2.48 6.01
N ILE A 9 -1.99 -2.34 6.07
CA ILE A 9 -1.05 -3.47 6.01
C ILE A 9 -1.22 -4.40 7.22
N ILE A 10 -1.40 -3.85 8.43
CA ILE A 10 -1.61 -4.68 9.64
C ILE A 10 -2.92 -5.46 9.55
N GLY A 11 -4.00 -4.86 9.03
CA GLY A 11 -5.26 -5.56 8.79
C GLY A 11 -5.09 -6.70 7.79
N PHE A 12 -4.46 -6.41 6.65
CA PHE A 12 -4.18 -7.41 5.62
C PHE A 12 -3.33 -8.58 6.14
N LEU A 13 -2.28 -8.30 6.91
CA LEU A 13 -1.43 -9.35 7.49
C LEU A 13 -2.16 -10.19 8.54
N LYS A 14 -3.13 -9.62 9.26
CA LYS A 14 -3.97 -10.36 10.22
C LYS A 14 -4.99 -11.26 9.54
N GLU A 15 -5.62 -10.79 8.46
CA GLU A 15 -6.57 -11.61 7.68
C GLU A 15 -5.88 -12.77 6.96
N HIS A 16 -4.59 -12.63 6.67
CA HIS A 16 -3.79 -13.64 5.99
C HIS A 16 -2.60 -14.11 6.85
N GLU A 17 -2.80 -14.28 8.16
CA GLU A 17 -1.76 -14.67 9.13
C GLU A 17 -1.03 -15.96 8.75
N ASP A 18 -1.73 -16.89 8.08
CA ASP A 18 -1.18 -18.18 7.64
C ASP A 18 -0.28 -18.07 6.38
N GLN A 19 -0.32 -16.94 5.67
CA GLN A 19 0.44 -16.71 4.45
C GLN A 19 1.68 -15.84 4.69
N LYS A 20 2.84 -16.31 4.23
CA LYS A 20 4.06 -15.49 4.22
C LYS A 20 4.04 -14.54 3.04
N PHE A 21 3.84 -13.25 3.31
CA PHE A 21 4.03 -12.20 2.32
C PHE A 21 5.47 -11.70 2.32
N THR A 22 5.98 -11.46 1.11
CA THR A 22 7.21 -10.71 0.93
C THR A 22 6.89 -9.21 0.92
N PRO A 23 7.85 -8.33 1.28
CA PRO A 23 7.65 -6.88 1.20
C PRO A 23 7.16 -6.41 -0.17
N TYR A 24 7.59 -7.09 -1.24
CA TYR A 24 7.16 -6.82 -2.61
C TYR A 24 5.67 -7.12 -2.81
N LYS A 25 5.19 -8.29 -2.39
CA LYS A 25 3.76 -8.64 -2.49
C LYS A 25 2.85 -7.67 -1.71
N ILE A 26 3.32 -7.21 -0.54
CA ILE A 26 2.58 -6.20 0.24
C ILE A 26 2.52 -4.88 -0.54
N ALA A 27 3.59 -4.50 -1.23
CA ALA A 27 3.62 -3.29 -2.06
C ALA A 27 2.69 -3.41 -3.28
N GLU A 28 2.67 -4.56 -3.96
CA GLU A 28 1.73 -4.84 -5.07
C GLU A 28 0.29 -4.75 -4.59
N TRP A 29 -0.06 -5.45 -3.50
CA TRP A 29 -1.39 -5.41 -2.91
C TRP A 29 -1.83 -3.98 -2.57
N LEU A 30 -0.92 -3.17 -2.04
CA LEU A 30 -1.21 -1.78 -1.66
C LEU A 30 -1.48 -0.90 -2.88
N VAL A 31 -0.81 -1.15 -4.02
CA VAL A 31 -1.07 -0.44 -5.28
C VAL A 31 -2.40 -0.90 -5.91
N GLU A 32 -2.71 -2.20 -5.85
CA GLU A 32 -3.95 -2.76 -6.37
C GLU A 32 -5.18 -2.32 -5.57
N ASN A 33 -5.10 -2.32 -4.23
CA ASN A 33 -6.22 -2.01 -3.35
C ASN A 33 -6.36 -0.51 -3.05
N TYR A 34 -5.27 0.26 -3.16
CA TYR A 34 -5.26 1.70 -2.92
C TYR A 34 -4.61 2.46 -4.09
N PRO A 35 -5.19 2.36 -5.31
CA PRO A 35 -4.63 2.96 -6.52
C PRO A 35 -4.54 4.50 -6.43
N GLU A 36 -5.42 5.15 -5.67
CA GLU A 36 -5.36 6.61 -5.44
C GLU A 36 -4.14 7.04 -4.64
N GLU A 37 -3.68 6.22 -3.69
CA GLU A 37 -2.48 6.49 -2.91
C GLU A 37 -1.20 6.23 -3.70
N ALA A 38 -1.23 5.22 -4.57
CA ALA A 38 -0.17 5.00 -5.56
C ALA A 38 -0.06 6.20 -6.52
N ARG A 39 -1.20 6.71 -7.02
CA ARG A 39 -1.25 7.92 -7.86
C ARG A 39 -0.80 9.18 -7.13
N ARG A 40 -1.17 9.37 -5.86
CA ARG A 40 -0.67 10.52 -5.06
C ARG A 40 0.85 10.52 -4.92
N LYS A 41 1.46 9.34 -4.75
CA LYS A 41 2.92 9.23 -4.69
C LYS A 41 3.58 9.50 -6.04
N ALA A 42 2.97 9.07 -7.15
CA ALA A 42 3.41 9.39 -8.50
C ALA A 42 3.29 10.90 -8.81
N ALA A 43 2.16 11.52 -8.46
CA ALA A 43 1.95 12.96 -8.61
C ALA A 43 2.93 13.79 -7.75
N ALA A 44 3.28 13.31 -6.55
CA ALA A 44 4.30 13.95 -5.71
C ALA A 44 5.73 13.86 -6.29
N ILE A 45 6.00 12.86 -7.15
CA ILE A 45 7.28 12.72 -7.86
C ILE A 45 7.31 13.65 -9.09
N GLU A 46 6.17 13.85 -9.76
CA GLU A 46 6.07 14.67 -10.97
C GLU A 46 6.24 16.18 -10.72
N ILE A 47 6.00 16.68 -9.50
CA ILE A 47 6.18 18.11 -9.15
C ILE A 47 7.67 18.45 -8.84
N ARG A 48 8.58 17.47 -8.88
CA ARG A 48 10.02 17.66 -8.58
C ARG A 48 10.95 17.42 -9.77
N GLY A 49 10.41 17.17 -10.96
CA GLY A 49 11.15 16.97 -12.22
C GLY A 49 11.34 18.27 -13.00
#